data_AF-A0A132AH12-F1
#
_entry.id   AF-A0A132AH12-F1
#
_cell.length_a   1.000
_cell.length_b   1.000
_cell.length_c   1.000
_cell.angle_alpha   90.00
_cell.angle_beta   90.00
_cell.angle_gamma   90.00
#
_symmetry.space_group_name_H-M   'P 1'
#
loop_
_entity.id
_entity.type
_entity.pdbx_description
1 polymer ?
#
loop_
_entity_poly.entity_id
_entity_poly.type
_entity_poly.pdbx_seq_one_letter_code
_entity_poly.pdbx_strand_id
1 'polypeptide(L)'
;MEMIASFAWSSILELMEPQTVATILIGAQIDCRQSKEIHYDGFKLLRLYTKTLDQLEFLQSLSNEKNQLASMIGSGIDFWSEPKSLNSSIDLMVSPLQEKDLRKALDERQIQTETLMDDVGR
;
A
#
# COMPACT_ATOMS: atom_id res chain seq x y z
N MET A 1 49.90 33.13 -22.94
CA MET A 1 48.68 33.97 -22.97
C MET A 1 47.69 33.34 -22.03
N GLU A 2 47.15 34.17 -21.15
CA GLU A 2 46.32 33.84 -19.99
C GLU A 2 45.03 33.09 -20.35
N MET A 3 44.47 32.36 -19.39
CA MET A 3 43.04 32.46 -19.07
C MET A 3 42.67 31.70 -17.76
N ILE A 4 42.13 32.48 -16.79
CA ILE A 4 41.01 32.23 -15.83
C ILE A 4 40.92 30.89 -15.07
N ALA A 5 40.51 30.80 -13.80
CA ALA A 5 40.21 31.73 -12.72
C ALA A 5 39.99 30.87 -11.45
N SER A 6 40.22 31.48 -10.29
CA SER A 6 39.77 31.08 -8.95
C SER A 6 38.44 30.34 -8.92
N PHE A 7 38.26 29.42 -7.96
CA PHE A 7 37.14 29.51 -7.03
C PHE A 7 37.46 28.73 -5.75
N ALA A 8 37.66 29.50 -4.68
CA ALA A 8 38.00 29.03 -3.35
C ALA A 8 36.81 28.29 -2.72
N TRP A 9 37.03 27.04 -2.31
CA TRP A 9 36.10 26.26 -1.48
C TRP A 9 36.45 26.29 0.02
N SER A 10 37.43 27.09 0.43
CA SER A 10 38.01 27.04 1.79
C SER A 10 37.30 27.89 2.86
N SER A 11 36.06 28.35 2.65
CA SER A 11 35.40 29.28 3.59
C SER A 11 34.06 28.81 4.18
N ILE A 12 33.73 27.52 4.07
CA ILE A 12 32.54 26.93 4.73
C ILE A 12 32.96 25.78 5.65
N LEU A 13 34.08 25.94 6.37
CA LEU A 13 34.52 24.98 7.39
C LEU A 13 34.91 25.64 8.70
N GLU A 14 34.40 26.84 8.97
CA GLU A 14 34.88 27.68 10.09
C GLU A 14 33.72 28.36 10.85
N LEU A 15 32.65 27.61 11.13
CA LEU A 15 31.57 28.08 11.99
C LEU A 15 30.81 26.92 12.65
N MET A 16 31.49 26.06 13.42
CA MET A 16 30.80 25.32 14.51
C MET A 16 31.72 25.08 15.71
N GLU A 17 31.21 25.54 16.86
CA GLU A 17 31.85 25.63 18.17
C GLU A 17 31.91 24.30 18.97
N PRO A 18 32.74 24.24 20.02
CA PRO A 18 33.20 23.02 20.66
C PRO A 18 32.30 22.64 21.84
N GLN A 19 31.33 21.74 21.65
CA GLN A 19 30.63 21.09 22.76
C GLN A 19 30.50 19.58 22.49
N THR A 20 31.65 18.95 22.29
CA THR A 20 31.80 17.50 22.44
C THR A 20 31.88 17.19 23.94
N VAL A 21 31.27 16.07 24.33
CA VAL A 21 31.35 15.34 25.62
C VAL A 21 30.68 15.95 26.86
N ALA A 22 29.39 15.64 27.05
CA ALA A 22 28.90 14.90 28.24
C ALA A 22 27.37 14.89 28.25
N THR A 23 26.76 13.73 27.99
CA THR A 23 25.57 13.18 28.69
C THR A 23 25.11 11.93 27.91
N ILE A 24 25.71 10.80 28.24
CA ILE A 24 25.01 9.52 28.18
C ILE A 24 24.05 9.56 29.37
N LEU A 25 22.73 9.45 29.14
CA LEU A 25 21.76 8.70 29.95
C LEU A 25 20.30 9.05 29.57
N ILE A 26 19.59 8.00 29.14
CA ILE A 26 18.13 7.80 29.24
C ILE A 26 17.25 8.66 28.33
N GLY A 27 16.93 8.11 27.17
CA GLY A 27 15.90 8.66 26.30
C GLY A 27 15.60 7.77 25.10
N ALA A 28 15.72 6.44 25.25
CA ALA A 28 15.06 5.53 24.33
C ALA A 28 13.55 5.66 24.56
N GLN A 29 12.96 6.76 24.09
CA GLN A 29 11.56 6.75 23.67
C GLN A 29 11.52 5.81 22.47
N ILE A 30 11.43 4.53 22.78
CA ILE A 30 10.73 3.57 21.95
C ILE A 30 9.34 4.16 21.85
N ASP A 31 9.12 4.96 20.81
CA ASP A 31 7.79 5.43 20.45
C ASP A 31 6.94 4.17 20.34
N CYS A 32 6.01 4.04 21.28
CA CYS A 32 5.16 2.88 21.41
C CYS A 32 4.31 2.90 20.14
N ARG A 33 4.66 2.03 19.18
CA ARG A 33 3.86 1.68 18.01
C ARG A 33 2.40 1.62 18.47
N GLN A 34 1.62 2.66 18.16
CA GLN A 34 0.18 2.58 18.27
C GLN A 34 -0.24 1.53 17.24
N SER A 35 -0.45 0.29 17.69
CA SER A 35 -1.14 -0.70 16.88
C SER A 35 -2.55 -0.18 16.70
N LYS A 36 -2.78 0.50 15.58
CA LYS A 36 -4.13 0.92 15.20
C LYS A 36 -4.95 -0.35 15.06
N GLU A 37 -5.93 -0.53 15.95
CA GLU A 37 -6.82 -1.67 15.92
C GLU A 37 -7.56 -1.65 14.57
N ILE A 38 -7.33 -2.67 13.75
CA ILE A 38 -7.96 -2.76 12.43
C ILE A 38 -9.27 -3.48 12.62
N HIS A 39 -10.37 -2.74 12.53
CA HIS A 39 -11.72 -3.29 12.51
C HIS A 39 -12.08 -3.68 11.08
N TYR A 40 -12.44 -4.95 10.88
CA TYR A 40 -12.89 -5.50 9.60
C TYR A 40 -14.42 -5.64 9.54
N ASP A 41 -15.15 -4.91 10.38
CA ASP A 41 -16.61 -4.99 10.46
C ASP A 41 -17.26 -4.64 9.11
N GLY A 42 -18.03 -5.58 8.58
CA GLY A 42 -18.75 -5.41 7.32
C GLY A 42 -17.87 -5.49 6.06
N PHE A 43 -16.60 -5.88 6.20
CA PHE A 43 -15.79 -6.28 5.06
C PHE A 43 -16.27 -7.63 4.55
N LYS A 44 -16.30 -7.78 3.23
CA LYS A 44 -16.71 -9.00 2.56
C LYS A 44 -15.56 -9.66 1.86
N LEU A 45 -15.54 -10.97 1.85
CA LEU A 45 -14.61 -11.76 1.04
C LEU A 45 -15.33 -12.26 -0.21
N LEU A 46 -14.83 -11.86 -1.37
CA LEU A 46 -15.31 -12.23 -2.67
C LEU A 46 -14.29 -13.15 -3.35
N ARG A 47 -14.77 -14.22 -3.97
CA ARG A 47 -14.01 -15.04 -4.90
C ARG A 47 -14.37 -14.64 -6.33
N LEU A 48 -13.35 -14.29 -7.09
CA LEU A 48 -13.44 -13.87 -8.48
C LEU A 48 -12.93 -14.99 -9.38
N TYR A 49 -13.61 -15.21 -10.50
CA TYR A 49 -13.20 -16.18 -11.51
C TYR A 49 -12.88 -15.48 -12.82
N THR A 50 -11.63 -15.58 -13.26
CA THR A 50 -11.18 -15.02 -14.55
C THR A 50 -11.27 -16.07 -15.66
N LYS A 51 -11.97 -15.72 -16.75
CA LYS A 51 -12.10 -16.58 -17.94
C LYS A 51 -11.33 -16.04 -19.13
N THR A 52 -11.10 -14.74 -19.19
CA THR A 52 -10.42 -14.05 -20.30
C THR A 52 -9.16 -13.33 -19.84
N LEU A 53 -8.23 -13.10 -20.78
CA LEU A 53 -6.99 -12.37 -20.52
C LEU A 53 -7.27 -10.95 -20.02
N ASP A 54 -8.20 -10.24 -20.66
CA ASP A 54 -8.59 -8.88 -20.27
C ASP A 54 -9.06 -8.78 -18.81
N GLN A 55 -9.77 -9.80 -18.31
CA GLN A 55 -10.21 -9.85 -16.91
C GLN A 55 -9.02 -10.04 -15.96
N LEU A 56 -8.06 -10.88 -16.35
CA LEU A 56 -6.85 -11.11 -15.57
C LEU A 56 -5.98 -9.84 -15.52
N GLU A 57 -5.77 -9.19 -16.66
CA GLU A 57 -4.99 -7.94 -16.74
C GLU A 57 -5.63 -6.81 -15.94
N PHE A 58 -6.97 -6.72 -15.93
CA PHE A 58 -7.70 -5.78 -15.08
C PHE A 58 -7.42 -6.01 -13.60
N LEU A 59 -7.53 -7.26 -13.12
CA LEU A 59 -7.29 -7.58 -11.72
C LEU A 59 -5.81 -7.41 -11.33
N GLN A 60 -4.88 -7.70 -12.22
CA GLN A 60 -3.45 -7.43 -12.02
C GLN A 60 -3.17 -5.93 -11.89
N SER A 61 -3.78 -5.11 -12.75
CA SER A 61 -3.65 -3.66 -12.69
C SER A 61 -4.22 -3.11 -11.38
N LEU A 62 -5.42 -3.57 -10.99
CA LEU A 62 -6.06 -3.21 -9.74
C LEU A 62 -5.20 -3.58 -8.52
N SER A 63 -4.59 -4.77 -8.53
CA SER A 63 -3.68 -5.23 -7.46
C SER A 63 -2.39 -4.41 -7.40
N ASN A 64 -1.82 -4.03 -8.55
CA ASN A 64 -0.57 -3.26 -8.60
C ASN A 64 -0.77 -1.81 -8.13
N GLU A 65 -1.90 -1.19 -8.46
CA GLU A 65 -2.24 0.17 -8.02
C GLU A 65 -2.43 0.26 -6.49
N LYS A 66 -2.98 -0.80 -5.87
CA LYS A 66 -3.14 -0.87 -4.40
C LYS A 66 -1.81 -0.77 -3.67
N ASN A 67 -0.76 -1.42 -4.17
CA ASN A 67 0.53 -1.49 -3.49
C ASN A 67 1.19 -0.11 -3.30
N GLN A 68 0.77 0.92 -4.05
CA GLN A 68 1.30 2.28 -3.89
C GLN A 68 0.52 3.14 -2.89
N LEU A 69 -0.75 2.81 -2.60
CA LEU A 69 -1.63 3.61 -1.72
C LEU A 69 -2.02 2.89 -0.41
N ALA A 70 -1.90 1.56 -0.36
CA ALA A 70 -2.30 0.73 0.78
C ALA A 70 -1.46 0.94 2.05
N SER A 71 -0.26 1.52 1.92
CA SER A 71 0.65 1.71 3.05
C SER A 71 0.27 2.86 3.99
N MET A 72 -0.70 3.73 3.66
CA MET A 72 -1.02 4.89 4.50
C MET A 72 -2.38 4.81 5.21
N ILE A 73 -3.44 4.30 4.59
CA ILE A 73 -4.79 4.29 5.20
C ILE A 73 -5.57 3.11 4.62
N GLY A 74 -5.77 2.05 5.42
CA GLY A 74 -6.61 0.87 5.17
C GLY A 74 -7.34 0.87 3.83
N SER A 75 -6.66 0.41 2.79
CA SER A 75 -7.18 0.45 1.45
C SER A 75 -8.38 -0.48 1.35
N GLY A 76 -9.54 0.05 0.94
CA GLY A 76 -10.84 -0.65 1.02
C GLY A 76 -11.04 -1.87 0.12
N ILE A 77 -9.97 -2.42 -0.45
CA ILE A 77 -9.96 -3.68 -1.19
C ILE A 77 -8.63 -4.36 -0.81
N ASP A 78 -8.56 -5.66 -0.65
CA ASP A 78 -7.33 -6.36 -0.33
C ASP A 78 -7.33 -7.71 -1.06
N PHE A 79 -6.23 -8.04 -1.73
CA PHE A 79 -6.15 -9.28 -2.50
C PHE A 79 -5.52 -10.35 -1.62
N TRP A 80 -6.31 -11.34 -1.20
CA TRP A 80 -5.84 -12.48 -0.42
C TRP A 80 -5.18 -13.54 -1.30
N SER A 81 -5.51 -13.56 -2.58
CA SER A 81 -4.82 -14.36 -3.59
C SER A 81 -4.43 -13.49 -4.78
N GLU A 82 -3.21 -13.67 -5.27
CA GLU A 82 -2.71 -12.90 -6.40
C GLU A 82 -3.31 -13.38 -7.73
N PRO A 83 -3.68 -12.47 -8.66
CA PRO A 83 -4.16 -12.80 -10.00
C PRO A 83 -3.00 -13.29 -10.89
N LYS A 84 -2.59 -14.55 -10.74
CA LYS A 84 -1.42 -15.13 -11.45
C LYS A 84 -1.76 -15.78 -12.77
N SER A 85 -2.95 -16.37 -12.89
CA SER A 85 -3.30 -17.21 -14.04
C SER A 85 -4.78 -17.17 -14.39
N LEU A 86 -5.09 -17.48 -15.64
CA LEU A 86 -6.45 -17.70 -16.12
C LEU A 86 -7.05 -18.95 -15.48
N ASN A 87 -8.38 -18.95 -15.31
CA ASN A 87 -9.14 -20.01 -14.65
C ASN A 87 -8.75 -20.27 -13.19
N SER A 88 -8.01 -19.36 -12.57
CA SER A 88 -7.74 -19.39 -11.13
C SER A 88 -8.80 -18.58 -10.38
N SER A 89 -9.11 -19.03 -9.17
CA SER A 89 -9.91 -18.27 -8.22
C SER A 89 -9.04 -17.22 -7.55
N ILE A 90 -9.53 -16.00 -7.49
CA ILE A 90 -8.87 -14.87 -6.84
C ILE A 90 -9.74 -14.43 -5.68
N ASP A 91 -9.21 -14.56 -4.47
CA ASP A 91 -9.90 -14.15 -3.26
C ASP A 91 -9.52 -12.69 -2.95
N LEU A 92 -10.56 -11.87 -2.78
CA LEU A 92 -10.46 -10.43 -2.60
C LEU A 92 -11.39 -9.99 -1.47
N MET A 93 -10.83 -9.33 -0.48
CA MET A 93 -11.57 -8.65 0.55
C MET A 93 -11.95 -7.25 0.07
N VAL A 94 -13.15 -6.78 0.39
CA VAL A 94 -13.64 -5.46 0.02
C VAL A 94 -14.37 -4.80 1.18
N SER A 95 -14.14 -3.51 1.37
CA SER A 95 -14.81 -2.68 2.35
C SER A 95 -16.22 -2.33 1.86
N PRO A 96 -17.18 -2.14 2.78
CA PRO A 96 -18.55 -1.82 2.41
C PRO A 96 -18.66 -0.50 1.62
N LEU A 97 -17.70 0.41 1.78
CA LEU A 97 -17.64 1.67 1.04
C LEU A 97 -17.27 1.48 -0.43
N GLN A 98 -16.41 0.50 -0.74
CA GLN A 98 -15.92 0.25 -2.11
C GLN A 98 -16.67 -0.90 -2.81
N GLU A 99 -17.47 -1.69 -2.08
CA GLU A 99 -18.18 -2.86 -2.60
C GLU A 99 -19.03 -2.51 -3.83
N LYS A 100 -19.82 -1.44 -3.76
CA LYS A 100 -20.75 -1.08 -4.83
C LYS A 100 -20.02 -0.74 -6.14
N ASP A 101 -18.98 0.08 -6.04
CA ASP A 101 -18.20 0.52 -7.21
C ASP A 101 -17.39 -0.64 -7.78
N LEU A 102 -16.82 -1.48 -6.91
CA LEU A 102 -16.11 -2.68 -7.33
C LEU A 102 -17.04 -3.67 -8.04
N ARG A 103 -18.19 -3.99 -7.46
CA ARG A 103 -19.18 -4.89 -8.09
C ARG A 103 -19.60 -4.38 -9.45
N LYS A 104 -19.85 -3.08 -9.58
CA LYS A 104 -20.16 -2.47 -10.88
C LYS A 104 -19.03 -2.68 -11.89
N ALA A 105 -17.77 -2.45 -11.52
CA ALA A 105 -16.62 -2.65 -12.40
C ALA A 105 -16.44 -4.12 -12.81
N LEU A 106 -16.72 -5.06 -11.89
CA LEU A 106 -16.67 -6.50 -12.15
C LEU A 106 -17.81 -6.95 -13.08
N ASP A 107 -19.02 -6.43 -12.87
CA ASP A 107 -20.22 -6.72 -13.68
C ASP A 107 -20.07 -6.18 -15.11
N GLU A 108 -19.55 -4.96 -15.27
CA GLU A 108 -19.24 -4.36 -16.58
C GLU A 108 -18.28 -5.24 -17.41
N ARG A 109 -17.44 -6.04 -16.74
CA ARG A 109 -16.44 -6.94 -17.35
C ARG A 109 -16.90 -8.40 -17.37
N GLN A 110 -18.13 -8.67 -16.94
CA GLN A 110 -18.71 -10.01 -16.83
C GLN A 110 -17.82 -10.97 -16.02
N ILE A 111 -17.15 -10.45 -15.00
CA ILE A 111 -16.33 -11.27 -14.09
C ILE A 111 -17.30 -11.96 -13.12
N GLN A 112 -17.21 -13.29 -13.07
CA GLN A 112 -18.03 -14.04 -12.13
C GLN A 112 -17.50 -13.85 -10.71
N THR A 113 -18.40 -13.51 -9.79
CA THR A 113 -18.09 -13.27 -8.39
C THR A 113 -18.94 -14.18 -7.51
N GLU A 114 -18.34 -14.70 -6.45
CA GLU A 114 -18.97 -15.51 -5.41
C GLU A 114 -18.64 -14.87 -4.07
N THR A 115 -19.62 -14.69 -3.19
CA THR A 115 -19.35 -14.15 -1.83
C THR A 115 -19.02 -15.33 -0.92
N LEU A 116 -17.78 -15.38 -0.43
CA LEU A 116 -17.32 -16.44 0.48
C LEU A 116 -17.66 -16.12 1.93
N MET A 117 -17.53 -14.84 2.32
CA MET A 117 -17.82 -14.36 3.66
C MET A 117 -18.47 -12.98 3.59
N ASP A 118 -19.59 -12.81 4.31
CA ASP A 118 -20.35 -11.56 4.36
C ASP A 118 -19.82 -10.56 5.40
N ASP A 119 -19.07 -11.04 6.39
CA ASP A 119 -18.41 -10.22 7.41
C ASP A 119 -17.11 -10.93 7.82
N VAL A 120 -15.96 -10.29 7.57
CA VAL A 120 -14.64 -10.82 7.96
C VAL A 120 -14.39 -10.61 9.46
N GLY A 121 -15.10 -9.68 10.11
CA GLY A 121 -14.92 -9.35 11.52
C GLY A 121 -15.65 -10.25 12.52
N ARG A 122 -16.47 -11.22 12.06
CA ARG A 122 -17.33 -12.08 12.89
C ARG A 122 -17.15 -13.56 12.61
#